data_AF-A0A9W8HS56-F1
#
_entry.id   AF-A0A9W8HS56-F1
#
_cell.length_a   1.000
_cell.length_b   1.000
_cell.length_c   1.000
_cell.angle_alpha   90.00
_cell.angle_beta   90.00
_cell.angle_gamma   90.00
#
_symmetry.space_group_name_H-M   'P 1'
#
loop_
_entity.id
_entity.type
_entity.pdbx_description
1 polymer ?
#
loop_
_entity_poly.entity_id
_entity_poly.type
_entity_poly.pdbx_seq_one_letter_code
_entity_poly.pdbx_strand_id
1 'polypeptide(L)'
;MLAPQLRHAVFRQLRFPSATAEQIKVSIDHLKSQGIYGKEGEPVEVADFDPPSLLGETIEEHFHNIGNLAAQPYLDMAKAFAGITENQFPKTPSPDQWRMQKGWTRYDMDGTCRSVDVPDVKDDVLVFDVEVLVPDSPYPILAAALSQNAWYMWVSPYLSGDSSHPRHLIPLMQSQSKQQEQQKPRLIIGHSVGFDRARIQEERLIKRTPMAFLDTMSLHVSSGGLCNRQRLYWKRYSRAKEENDTEYLRLNATTGKFFDVSSLNSLREVARHYCNIDMSKERRSVFVEGTLAEVRERFNELADYCANDVSVTQKVYSKVFWSFLEKCPHPVSFAGTLMMLEGYLPVDRSWPEYIARSERLLDELSTSVGKRLRELAEDALTVKKPMDDPWLRNLDWTAEPQRYTKPKFRADGSYAKGGEPRPVARQLLPGYPQWYRDLWCSKEKRIHLTVRTRVAPYLLKLKWNGYPLYHSTAFGWTFRVPLADYQKSDTDTSMSSFRNMRVLSFPRDPENPDYERTPAEDLDAVYFKIPHPDGEAANCGNPLAKSYQTAIEDGTLSSAYAMAKEAMEMNS
;
A
#
# COMPACT_ATOMS: atom_id res chain seq x y z
N MET A 1 -33.98 -6.23 -27.68
CA MET A 1 -33.98 -5.34 -28.86
C MET A 1 -33.65 -3.93 -28.39
N LEU A 2 -33.03 -3.09 -29.21
CA LEU A 2 -32.87 -1.65 -28.90
C LEU A 2 -34.16 -0.91 -29.28
N ALA A 3 -34.48 0.15 -28.54
CA ALA A 3 -35.63 1.01 -28.82
C ALA A 3 -35.48 1.67 -30.20
N PRO A 4 -36.56 1.91 -30.96
CA PRO A 4 -36.48 2.48 -32.31
C PRO A 4 -35.75 3.82 -32.38
N GLN A 5 -35.99 4.72 -31.42
CA GLN A 5 -35.36 6.06 -31.41
C GLN A 5 -33.86 5.95 -31.14
N LEU A 6 -33.47 5.19 -30.11
CA LEU A 6 -32.07 4.90 -29.82
C LEU A 6 -31.36 4.25 -31.01
N ARG A 7 -32.03 3.29 -31.67
CA ARG A 7 -31.48 2.64 -32.87
C ARG A 7 -31.25 3.64 -33.99
N HIS A 8 -32.19 4.55 -34.25
CA HIS A 8 -32.06 5.56 -35.30
C HIS A 8 -30.94 6.56 -35.00
N ALA A 9 -30.83 7.00 -33.74
CA ALA A 9 -29.82 7.94 -33.31
C ALA A 9 -28.40 7.37 -33.35
N VAL A 10 -28.24 6.09 -32.97
CA VAL A 10 -26.93 5.42 -32.93
C VAL A 10 -26.53 4.85 -34.29
N PHE A 11 -27.47 4.27 -35.03
CA PHE A 11 -27.23 3.59 -36.29
C PHE A 11 -27.89 4.34 -37.44
N ARG A 12 -27.15 5.29 -38.04
CA ARG A 12 -27.58 6.00 -39.25
C ARG A 12 -27.81 5.05 -40.44
N GLN A 13 -27.09 3.93 -40.50
CA GLN A 13 -27.36 2.84 -41.43
C GLN A 13 -28.43 1.90 -40.86
N LEU A 14 -29.58 1.83 -41.53
CA LEU A 14 -30.72 1.00 -41.11
C LEU A 14 -30.58 -0.49 -41.48
N ARG A 15 -29.64 -0.84 -42.37
CA ARG A 15 -29.44 -2.20 -42.88
C ARG A 15 -28.02 -2.68 -42.66
N PHE A 16 -27.89 -3.78 -41.92
CA PHE A 16 -26.65 -4.50 -41.68
C PHE A 16 -26.66 -5.83 -42.45
N PRO A 17 -25.48 -6.38 -42.82
CA PRO A 17 -25.40 -7.71 -43.38
C PRO A 17 -26.06 -8.73 -42.45
N SER A 18 -26.91 -9.59 -42.99
CA SER A 18 -27.48 -10.69 -42.20
C SER A 18 -26.39 -11.72 -41.91
N ALA A 19 -26.42 -12.30 -40.71
CA ALA A 19 -25.53 -13.40 -40.37
C ALA A 19 -25.75 -14.58 -41.32
N THR A 20 -24.67 -15.27 -41.68
CA THR A 20 -24.75 -16.45 -42.56
C THR A 20 -25.35 -17.64 -41.81
N ALA A 21 -25.90 -18.61 -42.54
CA ALA A 21 -26.44 -19.83 -41.96
C ALA A 21 -25.40 -20.59 -41.11
N GLU A 22 -24.13 -20.54 -41.51
CA GLU A 22 -23.02 -21.15 -40.79
C GLU A 22 -22.72 -20.44 -39.46
N GLN A 23 -22.69 -19.11 -39.45
CA GLN A 23 -22.51 -18.31 -38.23
C GLN A 23 -23.64 -18.55 -37.21
N ILE A 24 -24.88 -18.64 -37.70
CA ILE A 24 -26.04 -18.96 -36.88
C ILE A 24 -25.91 -20.38 -36.29
N LYS A 25 -25.53 -21.36 -37.11
CA LYS A 25 -25.33 -22.75 -36.67
C LYS A 25 -24.28 -22.84 -35.55
N VAL A 26 -23.11 -22.22 -35.72
CA VAL A 26 -22.04 -22.20 -34.71
C VAL A 26 -22.54 -21.61 -33.39
N SER A 27 -23.28 -20.50 -33.45
CA SER A 27 -23.83 -19.85 -32.26
C SER A 27 -24.84 -20.75 -31.54
N ILE A 28 -25.73 -21.41 -32.28
CA ILE A 28 -26.73 -22.34 -31.73
C ILE A 28 -26.05 -23.55 -31.07
N ASP A 29 -25.08 -24.17 -31.74
CA ASP A 29 -24.38 -25.35 -31.21
C ASP A 29 -23.61 -25.00 -29.93
N HIS A 30 -23.00 -23.82 -29.85
CA HIS A 30 -22.38 -23.33 -28.62
C HIS A 30 -23.41 -23.15 -27.49
N LEU A 31 -24.52 -22.47 -27.75
CA LEU A 31 -25.59 -22.26 -26.76
C LEU A 31 -26.24 -23.58 -26.28
N LYS A 32 -26.33 -24.59 -27.15
CA LYS A 32 -26.78 -25.95 -26.78
C LYS A 32 -25.80 -26.64 -25.85
N SER A 33 -24.49 -26.54 -26.10
CA SER A 33 -23.48 -27.17 -25.23
C SER A 33 -23.46 -26.56 -23.81
N GLN A 34 -23.81 -25.28 -23.68
CA GLN A 34 -23.99 -24.61 -22.39
C GLN A 34 -25.38 -24.86 -21.76
N GLY A 35 -26.27 -25.58 -22.44
CA GLY A 35 -27.63 -25.83 -21.97
C GLY A 35 -28.50 -24.57 -21.85
N ILE A 36 -28.25 -23.56 -22.67
CA ILE A 36 -28.97 -22.27 -22.66
C ILE A 36 -29.96 -22.19 -23.82
N TYR A 37 -29.64 -22.80 -24.97
CA TYR A 37 -30.49 -22.76 -26.14
C TYR A 37 -31.86 -23.41 -25.90
N GLY A 38 -32.94 -22.72 -26.27
CA GLY A 38 -34.32 -23.22 -26.13
C GLY A 38 -34.95 -23.00 -24.75
N LYS A 39 -34.26 -22.34 -23.81
CA LYS A 39 -34.86 -21.88 -22.56
C LYS A 39 -35.62 -20.57 -22.80
N GLU A 40 -36.81 -20.44 -22.23
CA GLU A 40 -37.57 -19.19 -22.24
C GLU A 40 -36.88 -18.17 -21.34
N GLY A 41 -36.62 -16.98 -21.87
CA GLY A 41 -36.17 -15.82 -21.10
C GLY A 41 -37.33 -14.87 -20.91
N GLU A 42 -37.44 -14.26 -19.72
CA GLU A 42 -38.42 -13.20 -19.51
C GLU A 42 -38.13 -12.02 -20.45
N PRO A 43 -39.15 -11.50 -21.15
CA PRO A 43 -38.97 -10.35 -22.03
C PRO A 43 -38.63 -9.11 -21.20
N VAL A 44 -37.48 -8.51 -21.50
CA VAL A 44 -37.06 -7.23 -20.90
C VAL A 44 -37.80 -6.09 -21.61
N GLU A 45 -38.54 -5.28 -20.85
CA GLU A 45 -39.15 -4.05 -21.36
C GLU A 45 -38.05 -3.10 -21.86
N VAL A 46 -38.24 -2.59 -23.08
CA VAL A 46 -37.30 -1.67 -23.72
C VAL A 46 -37.85 -0.26 -23.58
N ALA A 47 -37.21 0.57 -22.76
CA ALA A 47 -37.56 1.99 -22.65
C ALA A 47 -37.14 2.75 -23.92
N ASP A 48 -38.09 3.43 -24.56
CA ASP A 48 -37.83 4.34 -25.68
C ASP A 48 -37.63 5.76 -25.15
N PHE A 49 -36.58 6.42 -25.61
CA PHE A 49 -36.23 7.79 -25.23
C PHE A 49 -35.47 8.45 -26.37
N ASP A 50 -35.50 9.77 -26.40
CA ASP A 50 -34.78 10.58 -27.39
C ASP A 50 -33.36 10.88 -26.88
N PRO A 51 -32.31 10.22 -27.42
CA PRO A 51 -30.95 10.49 -26.98
C PRO A 51 -30.44 11.81 -27.57
N PRO A 52 -29.51 12.50 -26.89
CA PRO A 52 -28.87 13.68 -27.45
C PRO A 52 -28.13 13.33 -28.75
N SER A 53 -28.08 14.30 -29.67
CA SER A 53 -27.37 14.15 -30.94
C SER A 53 -25.89 13.81 -30.75
N LEU A 54 -25.41 12.87 -31.55
CA LEU A 54 -23.98 12.56 -31.61
C LEU A 54 -23.19 13.73 -32.21
N LEU A 55 -22.03 14.01 -31.63
CA LEU A 55 -20.99 14.87 -32.22
C LEU A 55 -20.20 14.07 -33.26
N GLY A 56 -20.75 13.89 -34.45
CA GLY A 56 -20.17 13.08 -35.52
C GLY A 56 -21.19 12.13 -36.15
N GLU A 57 -20.74 11.24 -37.02
CA GLU A 57 -21.59 10.29 -37.74
C GLU A 57 -21.69 8.93 -37.05
N THR A 58 -20.67 8.57 -36.25
CA THR A 58 -20.57 7.29 -35.55
C THR A 58 -20.35 7.49 -34.05
N ILE A 59 -20.58 6.45 -33.25
CA ILE A 59 -20.23 6.46 -31.81
C ILE A 59 -18.73 6.74 -31.64
N GLU A 60 -17.88 6.15 -32.49
CA GLU A 60 -16.44 6.33 -32.43
C GLU A 60 -16.04 7.80 -32.63
N GLU A 61 -16.58 8.45 -33.67
CA GLU A 61 -16.38 9.88 -33.90
C GLU A 61 -16.91 10.74 -32.75
N HIS A 62 -18.05 10.37 -32.18
CA HIS A 62 -18.60 11.06 -31.02
C HIS A 62 -17.62 11.05 -29.84
N PHE A 63 -17.09 9.87 -29.48
CA PHE A 63 -16.12 9.74 -28.39
C PHE A 63 -14.80 10.46 -28.70
N HIS A 64 -14.36 10.44 -29.96
CA HIS A 64 -13.18 11.18 -30.39
C HIS A 64 -13.39 12.70 -30.22
N ASN A 65 -14.54 13.22 -30.65
CA ASN A 65 -14.87 14.63 -30.61
C ASN A 65 -15.08 15.15 -29.18
N ILE A 66 -15.84 14.44 -28.33
CA ILE A 66 -15.97 14.82 -26.91
C ILE A 66 -14.63 14.71 -26.17
N GLY A 67 -13.80 13.72 -26.54
CA GLY A 67 -12.45 13.57 -26.00
C GLY A 67 -11.58 14.77 -26.32
N ASN A 68 -11.60 15.25 -27.57
CA ASN A 68 -10.89 16.45 -27.99
C ASN A 68 -11.41 17.70 -27.25
N LEU A 69 -12.73 17.85 -27.14
CA LEU A 69 -13.32 18.98 -26.41
C LEU A 69 -12.90 19.00 -24.93
N ALA A 70 -12.89 17.84 -24.27
CA ALA A 70 -12.48 17.71 -22.87
C ALA A 70 -10.96 17.87 -22.67
N ALA A 71 -10.16 17.51 -23.68
CA ALA A 71 -8.70 17.63 -23.65
C ALA A 71 -8.20 19.07 -23.84
N GLN A 72 -8.96 19.93 -24.54
CA GLN A 72 -8.55 21.29 -24.86
C GLN A 72 -8.92 22.31 -23.76
N PRO A 73 -8.11 23.38 -23.58
CA PRO A 73 -6.90 23.74 -24.33
C PRO A 73 -5.61 23.05 -23.83
N TYR A 74 -5.72 22.24 -22.79
CA TYR A 74 -4.57 21.68 -22.08
C TYR A 74 -3.72 20.72 -22.93
N LEU A 75 -4.32 20.03 -23.90
CA LEU A 75 -3.58 19.17 -24.83
C LEU A 75 -2.65 19.97 -25.74
N ASP A 76 -3.12 21.11 -26.26
CA ASP A 76 -2.29 21.97 -27.10
C ASP A 76 -1.19 22.64 -26.27
N MET A 77 -1.52 23.09 -25.06
CA MET A 77 -0.52 23.60 -24.10
C MET A 77 0.55 22.55 -23.79
N ALA A 78 0.15 21.31 -23.53
CA ALA A 78 1.05 20.19 -23.24
C ALA A 78 1.97 19.89 -24.43
N LYS A 79 1.41 19.79 -25.65
CA LYS A 79 2.17 19.57 -26.89
C LYS A 79 3.15 20.70 -27.17
N ALA A 80 2.71 21.95 -27.04
CA ALA A 80 3.57 23.12 -27.25
C ALA A 80 4.74 23.11 -26.28
N PHE A 81 4.49 22.91 -24.98
CA PHE A 81 5.53 22.89 -23.95
C PHE A 81 6.49 21.70 -24.11
N ALA A 82 6.01 20.52 -24.47
CA ALA A 82 6.84 19.33 -24.74
C ALA A 82 7.70 19.46 -26.01
N GLY A 83 7.34 20.37 -26.92
CA GLY A 83 8.06 20.67 -28.15
C GLY A 83 9.18 21.71 -28.00
N ILE A 84 9.29 22.37 -26.84
CA ILE A 84 10.32 23.37 -26.57
C ILE A 84 11.68 22.67 -26.44
N THR A 85 12.70 23.18 -27.13
CA THR A 85 14.05 22.62 -27.05
C THR A 85 14.75 23.07 -25.76
N GLU A 86 15.62 22.23 -25.20
CA GLU A 86 16.24 22.45 -23.88
C GLU A 86 16.95 23.81 -23.75
N ASN A 87 17.56 24.31 -24.83
CA ASN A 87 18.24 25.60 -24.88
C ASN A 87 17.31 26.84 -24.87
N GLN A 88 15.99 26.65 -25.00
CA GLN A 88 15.00 27.73 -24.93
C GLN A 88 14.46 27.96 -23.53
N PHE A 89 14.74 27.05 -22.59
CA PHE A 89 14.40 27.25 -21.18
C PHE A 89 15.41 28.18 -20.49
N PRO A 90 14.99 28.91 -19.44
CA PRO A 90 15.91 29.71 -18.63
C PRO A 90 16.98 28.82 -17.99
N LYS A 91 18.22 29.31 -17.98
CA LYS A 91 19.30 28.64 -17.23
C LYS A 91 18.95 28.59 -15.75
N THR A 92 19.21 27.45 -15.11
CA THR A 92 19.04 27.30 -13.66
C THR A 92 19.94 28.31 -12.94
N PRO A 93 19.39 29.11 -12.00
CA PRO A 93 20.20 29.94 -11.12
C PRO A 93 21.25 29.12 -10.37
N SER A 94 22.43 29.70 -10.17
CA SER A 94 23.46 29.10 -9.33
C SER A 94 22.98 29.02 -7.87
N PRO A 95 23.46 28.07 -7.05
CA PRO A 95 23.00 27.88 -5.69
C PRO A 95 22.98 29.15 -4.84
N ASP A 96 24.00 30.00 -4.96
CA ASP A 96 24.15 31.29 -4.26
C ASP A 96 23.13 32.37 -4.67
N GLN A 97 22.47 32.21 -5.82
CA GLN A 97 21.47 33.15 -6.32
C GLN A 97 20.08 32.91 -5.72
N TRP A 98 19.83 31.72 -5.17
CA TRP A 98 18.56 31.42 -4.50
C TRP A 98 18.37 32.32 -3.27
N ARG A 99 17.18 32.90 -3.13
CA ARG A 99 16.85 33.84 -2.05
C ARG A 99 15.91 33.18 -1.07
N MET A 100 16.30 33.12 0.20
CA MET A 100 15.43 32.68 1.30
C MET A 100 14.46 33.78 1.69
N GLN A 101 13.58 34.16 0.77
CA GLN A 101 12.58 35.22 0.93
C GLN A 101 11.18 34.60 0.84
N LYS A 102 10.30 34.93 1.80
CA LYS A 102 8.93 34.39 1.85
C LYS A 102 8.18 34.56 0.53
N GLY A 103 7.33 33.58 0.23
CA GLY A 103 6.51 33.59 -0.98
C GLY A 103 7.34 33.28 -2.22
N TRP A 104 6.84 33.69 -3.39
CA TRP A 104 7.50 33.43 -4.66
C TRP A 104 8.57 34.47 -4.95
N THR A 105 9.74 33.98 -5.37
CA THR A 105 10.76 34.75 -6.08
C THR A 105 10.86 34.24 -7.50
N ARG A 106 10.70 35.14 -8.48
CA ARG A 106 10.85 34.86 -9.91
C ARG A 106 12.25 35.23 -10.37
N TYR A 107 12.86 34.36 -11.18
CA TYR A 107 14.20 34.48 -11.75
C TYR A 107 14.11 34.51 -13.28
N ASP A 108 14.48 35.64 -13.87
CA ASP A 108 14.47 35.89 -15.31
C ASP A 108 15.67 35.28 -16.04
N MET A 109 15.54 35.13 -17.37
CA MET A 109 16.63 34.71 -18.25
C MET A 109 17.82 35.67 -18.25
N ASP A 110 17.60 36.96 -17.96
CA ASP A 110 18.65 37.98 -17.90
C ASP A 110 19.41 37.97 -16.55
N GLY A 111 19.05 37.06 -15.64
CA GLY A 111 19.65 36.94 -14.32
C GLY A 111 19.04 37.86 -13.26
N THR A 112 18.06 38.71 -13.62
CA THR A 112 17.32 39.50 -12.65
C THR A 112 16.34 38.63 -11.86
N CYS A 113 16.00 39.06 -10.64
CA CYS A 113 14.97 38.40 -9.86
C CYS A 113 14.09 39.40 -9.12
N ARG A 114 12.83 39.04 -8.93
CA ARG A 114 11.83 39.85 -8.21
C ARG A 114 10.88 38.98 -7.41
N SER A 115 10.38 39.53 -6.31
CA SER A 115 9.29 38.90 -5.57
C SER A 115 7.99 39.06 -6.33
N VAL A 116 7.17 38.01 -6.33
CA VAL A 116 5.84 37.98 -6.93
C VAL A 116 4.87 37.28 -5.97
N ASP A 117 3.59 37.60 -6.03
CA ASP A 117 2.59 36.93 -5.19
C ASP A 117 2.29 35.51 -5.70
N VAL A 118 2.31 35.34 -7.02
CA VAL A 118 2.10 34.09 -7.76
C VAL A 118 2.92 34.11 -9.05
N PRO A 119 3.15 32.95 -9.71
CA PRO A 119 3.81 32.92 -11.00
C PRO A 119 3.09 33.78 -12.05
N ASP A 120 3.85 34.39 -12.97
CA ASP A 120 3.31 35.37 -13.92
C ASP A 120 2.19 34.76 -14.80
N VAL A 121 1.25 35.60 -15.23
CA VAL A 121 0.09 35.20 -16.06
C VAL A 121 0.51 34.65 -17.45
N LYS A 122 1.69 35.06 -17.94
CA LYS A 122 2.27 34.58 -19.21
C LYS A 122 2.88 33.17 -19.11
N ASP A 123 3.10 32.68 -17.88
CA ASP A 123 3.67 31.36 -17.62
C ASP A 123 2.51 30.39 -17.35
N ASP A 124 1.81 30.04 -18.41
CA ASP A 124 0.59 29.20 -18.43
C ASP A 124 0.89 27.71 -18.27
N VAL A 125 2.12 27.27 -18.55
CA VAL A 125 2.61 25.91 -18.24
C VAL A 125 3.76 25.97 -17.26
N LEU A 126 3.65 25.23 -16.16
CA LEU A 126 4.68 25.10 -15.13
C LEU A 126 5.04 23.64 -14.90
N VAL A 127 6.33 23.33 -14.84
CA VAL A 127 6.82 22.12 -14.16
C VAL A 127 7.02 22.47 -12.70
N PHE A 128 6.54 21.64 -11.79
CA PHE A 128 6.37 22.00 -10.38
C PHE A 128 6.67 20.83 -9.45
N ASP A 129 7.32 21.12 -8.33
CA ASP A 129 7.68 20.16 -7.29
C ASP A 129 7.72 20.83 -5.91
N VAL A 130 7.37 20.10 -4.85
CA VAL A 130 7.23 20.61 -3.48
C VAL A 130 7.95 19.74 -2.47
N GLU A 131 8.70 20.38 -1.58
CA GLU A 131 9.33 19.74 -0.44
C GLU A 131 8.66 20.11 0.90
N VAL A 132 8.57 19.11 1.78
CA VAL A 132 7.92 19.17 3.09
C VAL A 132 8.90 18.66 4.15
N LEU A 133 9.00 19.36 5.29
CA LEU A 133 9.75 18.88 6.45
C LEU A 133 8.91 17.87 7.25
N VAL A 134 9.06 16.59 6.93
CA VAL A 134 8.22 15.47 7.41
C VAL A 134 8.10 15.41 8.94
N PRO A 135 9.18 15.58 9.73
CA PRO A 135 9.08 15.50 11.18
C PRO A 135 8.27 16.65 11.82
N ASP A 136 8.11 17.76 11.11
CA ASP A 136 7.59 19.01 11.69
C ASP A 136 6.15 19.29 11.27
N SER A 137 5.83 19.21 9.97
CA SER A 137 4.46 19.46 9.50
C SER A 137 4.19 18.88 8.10
N PRO A 138 2.91 18.63 7.73
CA PRO A 138 2.57 18.21 6.38
C PRO A 138 2.53 19.35 5.34
N TYR A 139 2.81 20.59 5.76
CA TYR A 139 2.72 21.79 4.92
C TYR A 139 4.04 22.07 4.19
N PRO A 140 3.99 22.72 3.01
CA PRO A 140 5.17 22.98 2.19
C PRO A 140 6.20 23.86 2.90
N ILE A 141 7.47 23.54 2.67
CA ILE A 141 8.64 24.30 3.13
C ILE A 141 9.31 25.01 1.96
N LEU A 142 9.46 24.31 0.84
CA LEU A 142 9.97 24.85 -0.42
C LEU A 142 9.13 24.34 -1.58
N ALA A 143 9.04 25.13 -2.64
CA ALA A 143 8.56 24.65 -3.94
C ALA A 143 9.35 25.30 -5.06
N ALA A 144 9.69 24.52 -6.07
CA ALA A 144 10.34 25.01 -7.27
C ALA A 144 9.35 24.94 -8.44
N ALA A 145 9.43 25.91 -9.36
CA ALA A 145 8.71 25.83 -10.62
C ALA A 145 9.55 26.34 -11.79
N LEU A 146 9.36 25.70 -12.95
CA LEU A 146 9.98 26.07 -14.21
C LEU A 146 8.89 26.34 -15.25
N SER A 147 8.96 27.50 -15.87
CA SER A 147 8.17 27.86 -17.06
C SER A 147 9.09 27.98 -18.28
N GLN A 148 8.52 28.26 -19.45
CA GLN A 148 9.32 28.63 -20.62
C GLN A 148 10.10 29.94 -20.39
N ASN A 149 9.62 30.85 -19.53
CA ASN A 149 10.18 32.20 -19.42
C ASN A 149 11.02 32.46 -18.17
N ALA A 150 10.86 31.67 -17.11
CA ALA A 150 11.48 31.92 -15.81
C ALA A 150 11.49 30.70 -14.88
N TRP A 151 12.41 30.75 -13.93
CA TRP A 151 12.42 29.93 -12.72
C TRP A 151 11.66 30.63 -11.59
N TYR A 152 11.07 29.83 -10.71
CA TYR A 152 10.37 30.29 -9.52
C TYR A 152 10.80 29.45 -8.32
N MET A 153 11.05 30.11 -7.20
CA MET A 153 11.27 29.45 -5.92
C MET A 153 10.31 30.04 -4.89
N TRP A 154 9.45 29.19 -4.32
CA TRP A 154 8.60 29.56 -3.21
C TRP A 154 9.25 29.14 -1.90
N VAL A 155 9.34 30.07 -0.96
CA VAL A 155 9.84 29.80 0.39
C VAL A 155 8.70 30.00 1.38
N SER A 156 8.48 28.98 2.21
CA SER A 156 7.48 29.06 3.27
C SER A 156 7.78 30.23 4.22
N PRO A 157 6.79 31.06 4.58
CA PRO A 157 6.97 32.09 5.62
C PRO A 157 7.48 31.51 6.95
N TYR A 158 7.21 30.23 7.20
CA TYR A 158 7.73 29.51 8.36
C TYR A 158 9.24 29.22 8.24
N LEU A 159 9.71 28.85 7.05
CA LEU A 159 11.13 28.65 6.78
C LEU A 159 11.90 29.98 6.84
N SER A 160 11.40 31.05 6.23
CA SER A 160 12.05 32.37 6.24
C SER A 160 12.05 33.05 7.62
N GLY A 161 11.21 32.60 8.55
CA GLY A 161 11.06 33.18 9.89
C GLY A 161 10.04 34.33 9.97
N ASP A 162 9.34 34.63 8.88
CA ASP A 162 8.25 35.61 8.84
C ASP A 162 6.98 35.13 9.58
N SER A 163 6.83 33.83 9.81
CA SER A 163 5.71 33.23 10.53
C SER A 163 6.19 32.18 11.53
N SER A 164 5.54 32.12 12.69
CA SER A 164 5.79 31.08 13.70
C SER A 164 5.02 29.78 13.47
N HIS A 165 4.10 29.74 12.49
CA HIS A 165 3.26 28.57 12.23
C HIS A 165 3.55 28.00 10.83
N PRO A 166 3.67 26.66 10.66
CA PRO A 166 3.89 26.03 9.35
C PRO A 166 2.71 26.03 8.36
N ARG A 167 1.50 26.48 8.72
CA ARG A 167 0.26 26.27 7.95
C ARG A 167 0.10 27.22 6.76
N HIS A 168 1.06 27.22 5.85
CA HIS A 168 1.05 28.03 4.63
C HIS A 168 0.84 27.13 3.41
N LEU A 169 0.02 27.56 2.46
CA LEU A 169 -0.16 26.88 1.18
C LEU A 169 0.47 27.72 0.07
N ILE A 170 0.82 27.07 -1.03
CA ILE A 170 1.48 27.70 -2.17
C ILE A 170 0.41 28.30 -3.09
N PRO A 171 0.34 29.62 -3.27
CA PRO A 171 -0.59 30.23 -4.21
C PRO A 171 -0.05 30.11 -5.63
N LEU A 172 -0.85 29.61 -6.57
CA LEU A 172 -0.50 29.59 -8.00
C LEU A 172 -1.37 30.53 -8.85
N MET A 173 -2.42 31.10 -8.25
CA MET A 173 -3.33 32.01 -8.89
C MET A 173 -3.59 33.24 -8.04
N GLN A 174 -3.81 34.38 -8.68
CA GLN A 174 -4.19 35.60 -7.96
C GLN A 174 -5.55 35.38 -7.25
N SER A 175 -5.61 35.72 -5.96
CA SER A 175 -6.84 35.69 -5.17
C SER A 175 -7.85 36.68 -5.75
N GLN A 176 -8.94 36.17 -6.33
CA GLN A 176 -9.94 37.00 -7.00
C GLN A 176 -11.04 37.42 -6.02
N SER A 177 -10.99 38.67 -5.59
CA SER A 177 -12.21 39.42 -5.31
C SER A 177 -12.96 39.63 -6.64
N LYS A 178 -14.00 38.83 -6.87
CA LYS A 178 -15.17 39.06 -7.74
C LYS A 178 -15.15 38.73 -9.26
N GLN A 179 -14.09 38.25 -9.91
CA GLN A 179 -14.19 37.82 -11.33
C GLN A 179 -13.52 36.46 -11.62
N GLN A 180 -14.17 35.38 -11.19
CA GLN A 180 -13.78 34.00 -11.52
C GLN A 180 -13.81 33.68 -13.02
N GLU A 181 -14.52 34.47 -13.83
CA GLU A 181 -14.84 34.13 -15.23
C GLU A 181 -13.74 34.51 -16.26
N GLN A 182 -12.63 35.13 -15.85
CA GLN A 182 -11.59 35.62 -16.79
C GLN A 182 -10.18 35.06 -16.54
N GLN A 183 -10.01 34.07 -15.65
CA GLN A 183 -8.70 33.47 -15.43
C GLN A 183 -8.33 32.52 -16.57
N LYS A 184 -7.14 32.73 -17.15
CA LYS A 184 -6.60 31.89 -18.21
C LYS A 184 -6.33 30.46 -17.71
N PRO A 185 -6.50 29.44 -18.56
CA PRO A 185 -6.06 28.07 -18.29
C PRO A 185 -4.59 28.01 -17.89
N ARG A 186 -4.27 27.17 -16.91
CA ARG A 186 -2.90 26.89 -16.48
C ARG A 186 -2.68 25.38 -16.36
N LEU A 187 -1.59 24.87 -16.89
CA LEU A 187 -1.21 23.46 -16.82
C LEU A 187 -0.01 23.29 -15.89
N ILE A 188 -0.17 22.43 -14.88
CA ILE A 188 0.88 22.10 -13.91
C ILE A 188 1.35 20.67 -14.18
N ILE A 189 2.64 20.51 -14.46
CA ILE A 189 3.30 19.24 -14.74
C ILE A 189 4.15 18.87 -13.54
N GLY A 190 3.98 17.67 -13.00
CA GLY A 190 4.80 17.17 -11.89
C GLY A 190 5.12 15.69 -12.01
N HIS A 191 5.85 15.17 -11.03
CA HIS A 191 6.14 13.74 -10.92
C HIS A 191 5.57 13.19 -9.62
N SER A 192 4.55 12.34 -9.71
CA SER A 192 3.65 12.04 -8.59
C SER A 192 2.92 13.28 -8.08
N VAL A 193 2.45 14.14 -9.01
CA VAL A 193 1.95 15.50 -8.77
C VAL A 193 0.81 15.62 -7.74
N GLY A 194 0.10 14.53 -7.45
CA GLY A 194 -0.94 14.51 -6.42
C GLY A 194 -0.43 14.89 -5.02
N PHE A 195 0.84 14.60 -4.72
CA PHE A 195 1.47 15.01 -3.47
C PHE A 195 1.59 16.55 -3.40
N ASP A 196 2.14 17.14 -4.46
CA ASP A 196 2.38 18.58 -4.61
C ASP A 196 1.06 19.36 -4.68
N ARG A 197 0.10 18.86 -5.46
CA ARG A 197 -1.24 19.41 -5.64
C ARG A 197 -1.90 19.70 -4.29
N ALA A 198 -1.81 18.78 -3.34
CA ALA A 198 -2.42 18.95 -2.01
C ALA A 198 -1.84 20.10 -1.16
N ARG A 199 -0.70 20.70 -1.58
CA ARG A 199 -0.04 21.85 -0.93
C ARG A 199 -0.34 23.19 -1.63
N ILE A 200 -1.08 23.17 -2.73
CA ILE A 200 -1.50 24.37 -3.46
C ILE A 200 -2.72 25.00 -2.78
N GLN A 201 -2.76 26.33 -2.71
CA GLN A 201 -3.81 27.07 -2.01
C GLN A 201 -5.18 26.92 -2.69
N GLU A 202 -5.19 27.00 -4.02
CA GLU A 202 -6.41 26.94 -4.84
C GLU A 202 -7.11 25.57 -4.76
N GLU A 203 -6.39 24.51 -4.41
CA GLU A 203 -6.95 23.17 -4.18
C GLU A 203 -7.76 23.10 -2.88
N ARG A 204 -7.89 24.19 -2.13
CA ARG A 204 -8.84 24.32 -1.01
C ARG A 204 -10.14 25.00 -1.40
N LEU A 205 -10.27 25.44 -2.66
CA LEU A 205 -11.49 26.07 -3.16
C LEU A 205 -12.53 25.01 -3.55
N ILE A 206 -13.78 25.25 -3.16
CA ILE A 206 -14.92 24.39 -3.56
C ILE A 206 -15.20 24.54 -5.06
N LYS A 207 -15.03 25.76 -5.58
CA LYS A 207 -15.22 26.05 -6.99
C LYS A 207 -13.95 25.69 -7.76
N ARG A 208 -14.13 24.94 -8.84
CA ARG A 208 -13.07 24.56 -9.76
C ARG A 208 -12.35 25.78 -10.31
N THR A 209 -11.03 25.71 -10.33
CA THR A 209 -10.17 26.66 -11.02
C THR A 209 -9.85 26.16 -12.43
N PRO A 210 -9.44 27.05 -13.36
CA PRO A 210 -8.98 26.65 -14.68
C PRO A 210 -7.56 26.03 -14.67
N MET A 211 -7.10 25.50 -13.52
CA MET A 211 -5.85 24.75 -13.43
C MET A 211 -6.10 23.28 -13.75
N ALA A 212 -5.21 22.70 -14.54
CA ALA A 212 -5.15 21.26 -14.79
C ALA A 212 -3.78 20.71 -14.38
N PHE A 213 -3.75 19.45 -13.99
CA PHE A 213 -2.54 18.76 -13.55
C PHE A 213 -2.20 17.63 -14.50
N LEU A 214 -0.92 17.43 -14.75
CA LEU A 214 -0.40 16.34 -15.57
C LEU A 214 0.74 15.65 -14.85
N ASP A 215 0.61 14.34 -14.68
CA ASP A 215 1.53 13.54 -13.88
C ASP A 215 2.46 12.69 -14.75
N THR A 216 3.75 13.03 -14.77
CA THR A 216 4.75 12.30 -15.55
C THR A 216 4.91 10.84 -15.08
N MET A 217 4.66 10.55 -13.80
CA MET A 217 4.65 9.17 -13.30
C MET A 217 3.49 8.38 -13.93
N SER A 218 2.29 8.93 -13.97
CA SER A 218 1.11 8.30 -14.60
C SER A 218 1.31 8.09 -16.11
N LEU A 219 1.84 9.09 -16.81
CA LEU A 219 2.19 8.96 -18.23
C LEU A 219 3.21 7.84 -18.46
N HIS A 220 4.21 7.71 -17.57
CA HIS A 220 5.15 6.60 -17.60
C HIS A 220 4.46 5.27 -17.32
N VAL A 221 3.59 5.17 -16.32
CA VAL A 221 2.91 3.91 -15.99
C VAL A 221 2.12 3.38 -17.18
N SER A 222 1.43 4.24 -17.93
CA SER A 222 0.72 3.86 -19.16
C SER A 222 1.64 3.50 -20.33
N SER A 223 2.89 3.99 -20.32
CA SER A 223 3.79 3.89 -21.47
C SER A 223 4.91 2.86 -21.28
N GLY A 224 5.63 2.88 -20.15
CA GLY A 224 6.76 2.00 -19.85
C GLY A 224 6.70 1.42 -18.43
N GLY A 225 5.51 1.38 -17.83
CA GLY A 225 5.31 0.87 -16.48
C GLY A 225 5.37 -0.66 -16.38
N LEU A 226 5.66 -1.14 -15.17
CA LEU A 226 5.76 -2.57 -14.84
C LEU A 226 4.53 -3.07 -14.07
N CYS A 227 4.04 -4.26 -14.41
CA CYS A 227 3.04 -4.97 -13.62
C CYS A 227 3.63 -5.51 -12.30
N ASN A 228 2.78 -5.88 -11.34
CA ASN A 228 3.21 -6.28 -9.99
C ASN A 228 4.24 -7.42 -9.99
N ARG A 229 4.03 -8.45 -10.82
CA ARG A 229 4.97 -9.58 -10.94
C ARG A 229 6.30 -9.14 -11.57
N GLN A 230 6.25 -8.29 -12.59
CA GLN A 230 7.45 -7.77 -13.25
C GLN A 230 8.31 -6.91 -12.32
N ARG A 231 7.70 -6.13 -11.41
CA ARG A 231 8.44 -5.30 -10.44
C ARG A 231 9.38 -6.12 -9.55
N LEU A 232 8.96 -7.31 -9.13
CA LEU A 232 9.81 -8.20 -8.31
C LEU A 232 11.01 -8.69 -9.11
N TYR A 233 10.79 -9.14 -10.35
CA TYR A 233 11.86 -9.58 -11.24
C TYR A 233 12.82 -8.42 -11.58
N TRP A 234 12.27 -7.23 -11.79
CA TRP A 234 13.06 -6.01 -11.99
C TRP A 234 13.96 -5.76 -10.79
N LYS A 235 13.45 -5.74 -9.55
CA LYS A 235 14.30 -5.50 -8.37
C LYS A 235 15.44 -6.52 -8.25
N ARG A 236 15.14 -7.81 -8.47
CA ARG A 236 16.16 -8.88 -8.40
C ARG A 236 17.24 -8.73 -9.48
N TYR A 237 16.83 -8.44 -10.71
CA TYR A 237 17.76 -8.31 -11.82
C TYR A 237 18.58 -7.02 -11.76
N SER A 238 18.03 -5.91 -11.23
CA SER A 238 18.78 -4.68 -10.95
C SER A 238 19.86 -4.93 -9.90
N ARG A 239 19.50 -5.64 -8.83
CA ARG A 239 20.46 -6.05 -7.80
C ARG A 239 21.57 -6.94 -8.36
N ALA A 240 21.23 -7.92 -9.19
CA ALA A 240 22.22 -8.77 -9.87
C ALA A 240 23.16 -7.96 -10.78
N LYS A 241 22.69 -6.89 -11.43
CA LYS A 241 23.55 -5.96 -12.18
C LYS A 241 24.51 -5.20 -11.25
N GLU A 242 24.02 -4.68 -10.12
CA GLU A 242 24.85 -3.98 -9.13
C GLU A 242 25.92 -4.90 -8.50
N GLU A 243 25.56 -6.16 -8.24
CA GLU A 243 26.44 -7.18 -7.65
C GLU A 243 27.33 -7.88 -8.69
N ASN A 244 27.19 -7.58 -9.99
CA ASN A 244 27.86 -8.25 -11.11
C ASN A 244 27.67 -9.79 -11.14
N ASP A 245 26.48 -10.28 -10.76
CA ASP A 245 26.14 -11.71 -10.80
C ASP A 245 25.90 -12.18 -12.25
N THR A 246 26.99 -12.54 -12.91
CA THR A 246 26.98 -12.96 -14.32
C THR A 246 26.15 -14.22 -14.58
N GLU A 247 26.06 -15.15 -13.62
CA GLU A 247 25.29 -16.38 -13.77
C GLU A 247 23.79 -16.09 -13.75
N TYR A 248 23.33 -15.32 -12.76
CA TYR A 248 21.93 -14.91 -12.67
C TYR A 248 21.49 -14.11 -13.89
N LEU A 249 22.31 -13.16 -14.34
CA LEU A 249 22.02 -12.33 -15.51
C LEU A 249 21.91 -13.19 -16.78
N ARG A 250 22.79 -14.17 -16.96
CA ARG A 250 22.74 -15.10 -18.10
C ARG A 250 21.49 -15.98 -18.09
N LEU A 251 21.17 -16.56 -16.93
CA LEU A 251 19.98 -17.42 -16.76
C LEU A 251 18.66 -16.65 -16.93
N ASN A 252 18.67 -15.34 -16.63
CA ASN A 252 17.49 -14.48 -16.69
C ASN A 252 17.55 -13.47 -17.85
N ALA A 253 18.25 -13.76 -18.94
CA ALA A 253 18.41 -12.84 -20.07
C ALA A 253 17.07 -12.34 -20.67
N THR A 254 16.03 -13.17 -20.66
CA THR A 254 14.67 -12.77 -21.08
C THR A 254 14.10 -11.68 -20.19
N THR A 255 14.37 -11.73 -18.88
CA THR A 255 14.00 -10.67 -17.93
C THR A 255 14.71 -9.36 -18.27
N GLY A 256 15.95 -9.45 -18.76
CA GLY A 256 16.72 -8.30 -19.25
C GLY A 256 16.02 -7.53 -20.37
N LYS A 257 15.26 -8.18 -21.26
CA LYS A 257 14.56 -7.48 -22.35
C LYS A 257 13.50 -6.49 -21.84
N PHE A 258 12.88 -6.76 -20.69
CA PHE A 258 11.92 -5.82 -20.11
C PHE A 258 12.61 -4.60 -19.47
N PHE A 259 13.87 -4.72 -19.06
CA PHE A 259 14.63 -3.58 -18.51
C PHE A 259 14.90 -2.50 -19.53
N ASP A 260 15.06 -2.88 -20.79
CA ASP A 260 15.45 -1.95 -21.84
C ASP A 260 14.28 -1.03 -22.25
N VAL A 261 13.04 -1.45 -21.95
CA VAL A 261 11.80 -0.78 -22.40
C VAL A 261 10.88 -0.37 -21.25
N SER A 262 11.29 -0.58 -20.00
CA SER A 262 10.47 -0.30 -18.82
C SER A 262 11.30 -0.03 -17.57
N SER A 263 10.73 0.70 -16.62
CA SER A 263 11.36 1.02 -15.34
C SER A 263 10.38 1.07 -14.19
N LEU A 264 10.91 1.27 -12.98
CA LEU A 264 10.09 1.56 -11.81
C LEU A 264 9.65 3.03 -11.82
N ASN A 265 8.65 3.35 -11.01
CA ASN A 265 7.91 4.61 -11.11
C ASN A 265 8.60 5.85 -10.54
N SER A 266 9.71 5.74 -9.81
CA SER A 266 10.29 6.94 -9.17
C SER A 266 10.97 7.84 -10.20
N LEU A 267 11.00 9.15 -9.95
CA LEU A 267 11.61 10.13 -10.85
C LEU A 267 13.02 9.71 -11.25
N ARG A 268 13.83 9.23 -10.30
CA ARG A 268 15.17 8.68 -10.57
C ARG A 268 15.17 7.54 -11.59
N GLU A 269 14.30 6.55 -11.45
CA GLU A 269 14.28 5.39 -12.34
C GLU A 269 13.69 5.75 -13.72
N VAL A 270 12.72 6.67 -13.75
CA VAL A 270 12.12 7.19 -14.99
C VAL A 270 13.13 8.09 -15.72
N ALA A 271 13.85 8.96 -15.02
CA ALA A 271 14.89 9.83 -15.57
C ALA A 271 16.08 9.02 -16.09
N ARG A 272 16.50 7.97 -15.37
CA ARG A 272 17.51 7.04 -15.87
C ARG A 272 17.04 6.36 -17.16
N HIS A 273 15.78 5.91 -17.20
CA HIS A 273 15.24 5.20 -18.36
C HIS A 273 15.06 6.07 -19.60
N TYR A 274 14.42 7.25 -19.50
CA TYR A 274 14.12 8.09 -20.66
C TYR A 274 15.24 9.08 -21.02
N CYS A 275 16.06 9.47 -20.05
CA CYS A 275 17.00 10.57 -20.20
C CYS A 275 18.46 10.18 -19.92
N ASN A 276 18.74 8.95 -19.47
CA ASN A 276 20.06 8.51 -18.98
C ASN A 276 20.64 9.43 -17.89
N ILE A 277 19.77 9.99 -17.04
CA ILE A 277 20.16 10.85 -15.92
C ILE A 277 20.23 10.01 -14.65
N ASP A 278 21.35 10.08 -13.94
CA ASP A 278 21.47 9.49 -12.60
C ASP A 278 21.27 10.56 -11.52
N MET A 279 20.43 10.26 -10.53
CA MET A 279 20.07 11.20 -9.46
C MET A 279 20.54 10.67 -8.10
N SER A 280 21.15 11.54 -7.30
CA SER A 280 21.56 11.22 -5.94
C SER A 280 20.39 11.23 -4.96
N LYS A 281 20.48 10.41 -3.89
CA LYS A 281 19.43 10.30 -2.84
C LYS A 281 19.69 11.18 -1.61
N GLU A 282 20.91 11.69 -1.48
CA GLU A 282 21.45 12.15 -0.20
C GLU A 282 20.87 13.48 0.27
N ARG A 283 20.49 14.39 -0.64
CA ARG A 283 19.98 15.72 -0.28
C ARG A 283 18.55 15.68 0.28
N ARG A 284 17.74 14.73 -0.19
CA ARG A 284 16.34 14.55 0.25
C ARG A 284 16.20 14.18 1.72
N SER A 285 17.19 13.51 2.32
CA SER A 285 17.09 13.04 3.71
C SER A 285 16.92 14.18 4.71
N VAL A 286 17.41 15.39 4.38
CA VAL A 286 17.25 16.57 5.25
C VAL A 286 15.77 16.93 5.44
N PHE A 287 14.94 16.84 4.40
CA PHE A 287 13.50 17.07 4.52
C PHE A 287 12.75 15.95 5.24
N VAL A 288 13.29 14.73 5.24
CA VAL A 288 12.64 13.55 5.82
C VAL A 288 12.99 13.35 7.29
N GLU A 289 14.22 13.65 7.68
CA GLU A 289 14.79 13.31 8.99
C GLU A 289 15.38 14.52 9.73
N GLY A 290 15.65 15.61 9.03
CA GLY A 290 16.33 16.79 9.58
C GLY A 290 15.42 17.76 10.33
N THR A 291 15.97 18.94 10.63
CA THR A 291 15.29 20.00 11.37
C THR A 291 15.14 21.29 10.57
N LEU A 292 14.24 22.18 11.00
CA LEU A 292 14.06 23.49 10.37
C LEU A 292 15.34 24.34 10.37
N ALA A 293 16.16 24.21 11.42
CA ALA A 293 17.43 24.93 11.52
C ALA A 293 18.43 24.44 10.47
N GLU A 294 18.53 23.12 10.25
CA GLU A 294 19.38 22.53 9.21
C GLU A 294 18.94 22.94 7.81
N VAL A 295 17.62 22.99 7.56
CA VAL A 295 17.09 23.46 6.26
C VAL A 295 17.46 24.94 6.02
N ARG A 296 17.45 25.78 7.05
CA ARG A 296 17.89 27.19 6.96
C ARG A 296 19.38 27.30 6.67
N GLU A 297 20.20 26.53 7.38
CA GLU A 297 21.66 26.54 7.22
C GLU A 297 22.08 26.08 5.82
N ARG A 298 21.39 25.06 5.28
CA ARG A 298 21.68 24.46 3.97
C ARG A 298 20.73 24.95 2.87
N PHE A 299 20.10 26.11 3.04
CA PHE A 299 19.04 26.60 2.16
C PHE A 299 19.44 26.58 0.68
N ASN A 300 20.59 27.15 0.33
CA ASN A 300 21.05 27.27 -1.07
C ASN A 300 21.24 25.90 -1.74
N GLU A 301 21.75 24.91 -1.01
CA GLU A 301 21.95 23.53 -1.48
C GLU A 301 20.59 22.82 -1.71
N LEU A 302 19.66 23.00 -0.78
CA LEU A 302 18.35 22.36 -0.82
C LEU A 302 17.42 23.02 -1.86
N ALA A 303 17.52 24.33 -2.05
CA ALA A 303 16.83 25.05 -3.11
C ALA A 303 17.31 24.61 -4.50
N ASP A 304 18.63 24.42 -4.66
CA ASP A 304 19.22 23.86 -5.88
C ASP A 304 18.77 22.41 -6.13
N TYR A 305 18.68 21.60 -5.07
CA TYR A 305 18.11 20.26 -5.15
C TYR A 305 16.66 20.28 -5.69
N CYS A 306 15.79 21.14 -5.15
CA CYS A 306 14.40 21.27 -5.61
C CYS A 306 14.35 21.71 -7.09
N ALA A 307 15.21 22.67 -7.47
CA ALA A 307 15.29 23.14 -8.85
C ALA A 307 15.79 22.03 -9.80
N ASN A 308 16.74 21.20 -9.36
CA ASN A 308 17.21 20.05 -10.12
C ASN A 308 16.09 19.02 -10.35
N ASP A 309 15.28 18.70 -9.35
CA ASP A 309 14.17 17.75 -9.49
C ASP A 309 13.10 18.25 -10.48
N VAL A 310 12.79 19.55 -10.47
CA VAL A 310 11.94 20.20 -11.49
C VAL A 310 12.59 20.14 -12.88
N SER A 311 13.88 20.41 -13.00
CA SER A 311 14.60 20.34 -14.28
C SER A 311 14.58 18.92 -14.85
N VAL A 312 14.85 17.91 -14.04
CA VAL A 312 14.80 16.51 -14.45
C VAL A 312 13.37 16.11 -14.82
N THR A 313 12.36 16.56 -14.06
CA THR A 313 10.95 16.32 -14.37
C THR A 313 10.57 16.92 -15.73
N GLN A 314 11.07 18.12 -16.08
CA GLN A 314 10.85 18.73 -17.38
C GLN A 314 11.45 17.87 -18.53
N LYS A 315 12.67 17.34 -18.34
CA LYS A 315 13.33 16.49 -19.33
C LYS A 315 12.58 15.17 -19.51
N VAL A 316 12.16 14.55 -18.40
CA VAL A 316 11.32 13.35 -18.41
C VAL A 316 10.00 13.60 -19.12
N TYR A 317 9.31 14.69 -18.77
CA TYR A 317 8.06 15.11 -19.39
C TYR A 317 8.19 15.19 -20.92
N SER A 318 9.23 15.85 -21.40
CA SER A 318 9.51 16.05 -22.84
C SER A 318 9.75 14.75 -23.61
N LYS A 319 9.95 13.61 -22.94
CA LYS A 319 10.08 12.29 -23.57
C LYS A 319 8.84 11.43 -23.35
N VAL A 320 8.39 11.33 -22.10
CA VAL A 320 7.28 10.45 -21.72
C VAL A 320 5.96 10.90 -22.30
N PHE A 321 5.75 12.21 -22.47
CA PHE A 321 4.51 12.75 -23.05
C PHE A 321 4.30 12.28 -24.49
N TRP A 322 5.35 12.32 -25.33
CA TRP A 322 5.26 11.82 -26.70
C TRP A 322 5.08 10.30 -26.75
N SER A 323 5.76 9.56 -25.87
CA SER A 323 5.58 8.10 -25.75
C SER A 323 4.14 7.74 -25.34
N PHE A 324 3.54 8.53 -24.46
CA PHE A 324 2.14 8.38 -24.07
C PHE A 324 1.19 8.60 -25.24
N LEU A 325 1.36 9.69 -26.01
CA LEU A 325 0.51 9.97 -27.16
C LEU A 325 0.64 8.90 -28.26
N GLU A 326 1.82 8.30 -28.43
CA GLU A 326 2.02 7.19 -29.36
C GLU A 326 1.28 5.92 -28.91
N LYS A 327 1.34 5.58 -27.62
CA LYS A 327 0.69 4.38 -27.07
C LYS A 327 -0.80 4.53 -26.82
N CYS A 328 -1.24 5.76 -26.51
CA CYS A 328 -2.61 6.13 -26.19
C CYS A 328 -3.09 7.29 -27.10
N PRO A 329 -3.24 7.07 -28.42
CA PRO A 329 -3.48 8.14 -29.39
C PRO A 329 -4.89 8.74 -29.32
N HIS A 330 -5.84 8.04 -28.68
CA HIS A 330 -7.21 8.53 -28.57
C HIS A 330 -7.29 9.71 -27.58
N PRO A 331 -7.92 10.84 -27.92
CA PRO A 331 -7.90 12.05 -27.10
C PRO A 331 -8.58 11.87 -25.73
N VAL A 332 -9.54 10.94 -25.64
CA VAL A 332 -10.15 10.55 -24.36
C VAL A 332 -9.11 10.05 -23.36
N SER A 333 -8.04 9.39 -23.80
CA SER A 333 -6.98 8.93 -22.89
C SER A 333 -6.27 10.11 -22.22
N PHE A 334 -5.95 11.17 -22.97
CA PHE A 334 -5.37 12.38 -22.39
C PHE A 334 -6.37 13.13 -21.50
N ALA A 335 -7.61 13.32 -21.97
CA ALA A 335 -8.67 13.96 -21.18
C ALA A 335 -8.91 13.21 -19.86
N GLY A 336 -8.93 11.88 -19.91
CA GLY A 336 -9.05 11.01 -18.73
C GLY A 336 -7.93 11.24 -17.72
N THR A 337 -6.68 11.39 -18.17
CA THR A 337 -5.55 11.71 -17.28
C THR A 337 -5.77 13.02 -16.53
N LEU A 338 -6.28 14.06 -17.18
CA LEU A 338 -6.61 15.33 -16.51
C LEU A 338 -7.75 15.14 -15.50
N MET A 339 -8.86 14.51 -15.91
CA MET A 339 -10.05 14.33 -15.09
C MET A 339 -9.80 13.46 -13.85
N MET A 340 -8.99 12.40 -13.97
CA MET A 340 -8.65 11.55 -12.82
C MET A 340 -7.85 12.31 -11.75
N LEU A 341 -7.08 13.31 -12.17
CA LEU A 341 -6.32 14.19 -11.29
C LEU A 341 -7.16 15.34 -10.71
N GLU A 342 -8.47 15.45 -11.03
CA GLU A 342 -9.36 16.48 -10.48
C GLU A 342 -10.11 16.04 -9.21
N GLY A 343 -10.02 14.75 -8.84
CA GLY A 343 -10.75 14.19 -7.70
C GLY A 343 -10.60 15.03 -6.43
N TYR A 344 -11.74 15.26 -5.74
CA TYR A 344 -11.82 15.96 -4.47
C TYR A 344 -12.65 15.18 -3.47
N LEU A 345 -12.21 15.14 -2.21
CA LEU A 345 -12.95 14.53 -1.11
C LEU A 345 -13.40 15.64 -0.15
N PRO A 346 -14.67 16.07 -0.20
CA PRO A 346 -15.17 17.07 0.73
C PRO A 346 -15.24 16.47 2.13
N VAL A 347 -14.49 17.06 3.05
CA VAL A 347 -14.55 16.76 4.49
C VAL A 347 -14.97 18.01 5.24
N ASP A 348 -15.68 17.82 6.35
CA ASP A 348 -16.11 18.91 7.22
C ASP A 348 -15.31 18.93 8.53
N ARG A 349 -15.73 19.80 9.47
CA ARG A 349 -15.07 19.97 10.77
C ARG A 349 -15.21 18.76 11.69
N SER A 350 -16.07 17.79 11.37
CA SER A 350 -16.22 16.54 12.13
C SER A 350 -15.14 15.51 11.78
N TRP A 351 -14.38 15.69 10.69
CA TRP A 351 -13.37 14.72 10.26
C TRP A 351 -12.29 14.43 11.31
N PRO A 352 -11.69 15.43 11.99
CA PRO A 352 -10.75 15.16 13.09
C PRO A 352 -11.40 14.41 14.26
N GLU A 353 -12.67 14.68 14.55
CA GLU A 353 -13.41 13.97 15.60
C GLU A 353 -13.69 12.52 15.20
N TYR A 354 -14.03 12.27 13.94
CA TYR A 354 -14.17 10.92 13.39
C TYR A 354 -12.87 10.11 13.52
N ILE A 355 -11.72 10.70 13.16
CA ILE A 355 -10.41 10.07 13.32
C ILE A 355 -10.16 9.75 14.79
N ALA A 356 -10.27 10.75 15.66
CA ALA A 356 -10.00 10.58 17.09
C ALA A 356 -10.92 9.53 17.75
N ARG A 357 -12.20 9.46 17.33
CA ARG A 357 -13.13 8.44 17.81
C ARG A 357 -12.75 7.04 17.30
N SER A 358 -12.34 6.93 16.05
CA SER A 358 -11.92 5.66 15.45
C SER A 358 -10.64 5.12 16.13
N GLU A 359 -9.68 6.00 16.42
CA GLU A 359 -8.46 5.66 17.16
C GLU A 359 -8.78 5.23 18.60
N ARG A 360 -9.64 5.98 19.32
CA ARG A 360 -10.07 5.57 20.66
C ARG A 360 -10.73 4.20 20.67
N LEU A 361 -11.62 3.92 19.72
CA LEU A 361 -12.28 2.62 19.62
C LEU A 361 -11.26 1.50 19.35
N LEU A 362 -10.29 1.74 18.45
CA LEU A 362 -9.22 0.78 18.19
C LEU A 362 -8.38 0.50 19.45
N ASP A 363 -8.02 1.54 20.21
CA ASP A 363 -7.25 1.43 21.44
C ASP A 363 -8.03 0.70 22.54
N GLU A 364 -9.31 1.02 22.70
CA GLU A 364 -10.23 0.36 23.65
C GLU A 364 -10.36 -1.14 23.33
N LEU A 365 -10.61 -1.48 22.07
CA LEU A 365 -10.72 -2.87 21.61
C LEU A 365 -9.39 -3.62 21.76
N SER A 366 -8.27 -3.02 21.35
CA SER A 366 -6.93 -3.62 21.48
C SER A 366 -6.57 -3.89 22.95
N THR A 367 -6.90 -2.94 23.83
CA THR A 367 -6.69 -3.06 25.28
C THR A 367 -7.58 -4.16 25.88
N SER A 368 -8.84 -4.25 25.43
CA SER A 368 -9.80 -5.27 25.86
C SER A 368 -9.32 -6.68 25.48
N VAL A 369 -8.92 -6.88 24.21
CA VAL A 369 -8.35 -8.15 23.74
C VAL A 369 -7.09 -8.52 24.51
N GLY A 370 -6.17 -7.57 24.69
CA GLY A 370 -4.95 -7.79 25.47
C GLY A 370 -5.22 -8.10 26.94
N LYS A 371 -6.29 -7.56 27.55
CA LYS A 371 -6.74 -7.94 28.90
C LYS A 371 -7.29 -9.36 28.90
N ARG A 372 -8.16 -9.70 27.95
CA ARG A 372 -8.79 -11.02 27.90
C ARG A 372 -7.79 -12.15 27.66
N LEU A 373 -6.81 -11.95 26.79
CA LEU A 373 -5.73 -12.92 26.58
C LEU A 373 -4.90 -13.15 27.85
N ARG A 374 -4.71 -12.11 28.68
CA ARG A 374 -4.03 -12.24 29.98
C ARG A 374 -4.87 -13.04 30.97
N GLU A 375 -6.17 -12.77 31.06
CA GLU A 375 -7.10 -13.56 31.89
C GLU A 375 -7.06 -15.04 31.47
N LEU A 376 -7.09 -15.35 30.17
CA LEU A 376 -6.96 -16.72 29.67
C LEU A 376 -5.61 -17.37 30.00
N ALA A 377 -4.52 -16.59 30.00
CA ALA A 377 -3.21 -17.08 30.41
C ALA A 377 -3.16 -17.39 31.91
N GLU A 378 -3.75 -16.53 32.75
CA GLU A 378 -3.86 -16.73 34.19
C GLU A 378 -4.76 -17.94 34.50
N ASP A 379 -5.90 -18.08 33.82
CA ASP A 379 -6.79 -19.23 33.92
C ASP A 379 -6.08 -20.54 33.54
N ALA A 380 -5.26 -20.52 32.48
CA ALA A 380 -4.48 -21.67 32.06
C ALA A 380 -3.52 -22.16 33.16
N LEU A 381 -2.91 -21.25 33.95
CA LEU A 381 -2.05 -21.62 35.08
C LEU A 381 -2.78 -22.36 36.20
N THR A 382 -4.11 -22.19 36.30
CA THR A 382 -4.92 -22.85 37.35
C THR A 382 -5.35 -24.28 36.98
N VAL A 383 -5.13 -24.70 35.73
CA VAL A 383 -5.53 -26.03 35.25
C VAL A 383 -4.68 -27.10 35.94
N LYS A 384 -5.35 -28.01 36.67
CA LYS A 384 -4.68 -29.06 37.48
C LYS A 384 -3.90 -30.09 36.64
N LYS A 385 -4.40 -30.42 35.46
CA LYS A 385 -3.82 -31.42 34.55
C LYS A 385 -3.70 -30.85 33.13
N PRO A 386 -2.77 -29.91 32.91
CA PRO A 386 -2.64 -29.25 31.61
C PRO A 386 -2.23 -30.22 30.48
N MET A 387 -1.61 -31.35 30.83
CA MET A 387 -1.24 -32.40 29.88
C MET A 387 -2.45 -33.16 29.30
N ASP A 388 -3.60 -33.15 29.97
CA ASP A 388 -4.84 -33.76 29.48
C ASP A 388 -5.60 -32.84 28.51
N ASP A 389 -5.26 -31.54 28.48
CA ASP A 389 -5.90 -30.55 27.62
C ASP A 389 -5.22 -30.53 26.22
N PRO A 390 -5.97 -30.70 25.12
CA PRO A 390 -5.40 -30.80 23.77
C PRO A 390 -4.57 -29.59 23.32
N TRP A 391 -4.83 -28.40 23.87
CA TRP A 391 -4.10 -27.17 23.57
C TRP A 391 -2.98 -26.92 24.57
N LEU A 392 -3.29 -26.98 25.87
CA LEU A 392 -2.33 -26.61 26.91
C LEU A 392 -1.16 -27.59 27.01
N ARG A 393 -1.34 -28.88 26.68
CA ARG A 393 -0.25 -29.87 26.66
C ARG A 393 0.92 -29.49 25.76
N ASN A 394 0.68 -28.61 24.78
CA ASN A 394 1.69 -28.15 23.81
C ASN A 394 2.49 -26.93 24.30
N LEU A 395 2.20 -26.40 25.50
CA LEU A 395 2.96 -25.33 26.12
C LEU A 395 4.10 -25.89 26.97
N ASP A 396 5.19 -25.12 27.12
CA ASP A 396 6.32 -25.51 27.96
C ASP A 396 6.04 -25.29 29.45
N TRP A 397 5.55 -26.34 30.11
CA TRP A 397 5.22 -26.35 31.54
C TRP A 397 6.42 -26.54 32.48
N THR A 398 7.65 -26.54 31.98
CA THR A 398 8.83 -26.63 32.85
C THR A 398 8.89 -25.44 33.80
N ALA A 399 9.02 -25.72 35.11
CA ALA A 399 9.05 -24.69 36.14
C ALA A 399 10.38 -24.73 36.90
N GLU A 400 11.08 -23.60 36.92
CA GLU A 400 12.30 -23.45 37.71
C GLU A 400 11.95 -23.10 39.17
N PRO A 401 12.37 -23.90 40.16
CA PRO A 401 12.10 -23.61 41.56
C PRO A 401 12.86 -22.36 42.03
N GLN A 402 12.34 -21.71 43.08
CA GLN A 402 13.02 -20.61 43.75
C GLN A 402 14.41 -21.05 44.22
N ARG A 403 15.46 -20.42 43.69
CA ARG A 403 16.83 -20.69 44.17
C ARG A 403 17.19 -19.77 45.33
N TYR A 404 17.94 -20.31 46.27
CA TYR A 404 18.42 -19.61 47.47
C TYR A 404 19.95 -19.45 47.44
N THR A 405 20.46 -18.41 48.10
CA THR A 405 21.89 -18.19 48.27
C THR A 405 22.52 -19.29 49.14
N LYS A 406 23.78 -19.63 48.86
CA LYS A 406 24.49 -20.63 49.66
C LYS A 406 24.57 -20.19 51.13
N PRO A 407 24.22 -21.06 52.09
CA PRO A 407 24.39 -20.75 53.49
C PRO A 407 25.87 -20.57 53.85
N LYS A 408 26.15 -19.62 54.74
CA LYS A 408 27.47 -19.46 55.38
C LYS A 408 27.34 -19.81 56.86
N PHE A 409 28.05 -20.83 57.29
CA PHE A 409 28.04 -21.31 58.67
C PHE A 409 29.26 -20.78 59.45
N ARG A 410 29.10 -20.63 60.76
CA ARG A 410 30.17 -20.45 61.75
C ARG A 410 30.70 -21.82 62.19
N ALA A 411 31.84 -21.82 62.90
CA ALA A 411 32.45 -23.05 63.42
C ALA A 411 31.56 -23.83 64.42
N ASP A 412 30.59 -23.16 65.05
CA ASP A 412 29.60 -23.72 65.97
C ASP A 412 28.37 -24.32 65.27
N GLY A 413 28.34 -24.33 63.93
CA GLY A 413 27.21 -24.81 63.13
C GLY A 413 26.05 -23.82 62.96
N SER A 414 26.11 -22.63 63.59
CA SER A 414 25.10 -21.57 63.41
C SER A 414 25.35 -20.74 62.14
N TYR A 415 24.33 -20.08 61.59
CA TYR A 415 24.52 -19.19 60.44
C TYR A 415 25.38 -17.97 60.81
N ALA A 416 26.35 -17.63 59.95
CA ALA A 416 27.09 -16.38 60.05
C ALA A 416 26.15 -15.17 59.88
N LYS A 417 26.53 -13.99 60.36
CA LYS A 417 25.71 -12.78 60.22
C LYS A 417 25.49 -12.48 58.73
N GLY A 418 24.24 -12.58 58.26
CA GLY A 418 23.90 -12.46 56.83
C GLY A 418 24.18 -13.72 55.98
N GLY A 419 24.46 -14.85 56.62
CA GLY A 419 24.77 -16.15 56.02
C GLY A 419 23.59 -17.11 55.90
N GLU A 420 22.38 -16.71 56.30
CA GLU A 420 21.16 -17.48 56.08
C GLU A 420 20.85 -17.59 54.57
N PRO A 421 20.34 -18.74 54.08
CA PRO A 421 19.85 -18.84 52.71
C PRO A 421 18.74 -17.83 52.44
N ARG A 422 18.95 -16.95 51.47
CA ARG A 422 17.97 -15.95 51.03
C ARG A 422 17.60 -16.22 49.57
N PRO A 423 16.37 -15.93 49.14
CA PRO A 423 16.00 -15.95 47.73
C PRO A 423 17.01 -15.16 46.89
N VAL A 424 17.53 -15.77 45.82
CA VAL A 424 18.46 -15.07 44.91
C VAL A 424 17.71 -13.89 44.28
N ALA A 425 18.33 -12.71 44.32
CA ALA A 425 17.73 -11.48 43.78
C ALA A 425 17.51 -11.57 42.26
N ARG A 426 16.48 -10.87 41.77
CA ARG A 426 16.15 -10.73 40.33
C ARG A 426 15.82 -12.05 39.61
N GLN A 427 15.39 -13.08 40.33
CA GLN A 427 14.79 -14.24 39.68
C GLN A 427 13.45 -13.85 39.05
N LEU A 428 13.32 -14.12 37.75
CA LEU A 428 12.11 -13.83 37.02
C LEU A 428 11.07 -14.93 37.25
N LEU A 429 9.99 -14.59 37.93
CA LEU A 429 8.80 -15.43 38.18
C LEU A 429 9.16 -16.89 38.57
N PRO A 430 9.88 -17.11 39.68
CA PRO A 430 10.22 -18.46 40.14
C PRO A 430 8.95 -19.27 40.43
N GLY A 431 8.93 -20.54 40.01
CA GLY A 431 7.77 -21.43 40.11
C GLY A 431 6.72 -21.29 39.00
N TYR A 432 6.84 -20.32 38.09
CA TYR A 432 5.97 -20.23 36.91
C TYR A 432 6.53 -21.07 35.76
N PRO A 433 5.66 -21.61 34.87
CA PRO A 433 6.09 -22.38 33.71
C PRO A 433 6.82 -21.50 32.68
N GLN A 434 7.75 -22.11 31.93
CA GLN A 434 8.61 -21.43 30.98
C GLN A 434 7.82 -20.62 29.94
N TRP A 435 6.74 -21.19 29.39
CA TRP A 435 5.89 -20.50 28.42
C TRP A 435 5.34 -19.16 28.94
N TYR A 436 5.06 -19.06 30.25
CA TYR A 436 4.53 -17.85 30.88
C TYR A 436 5.64 -16.83 31.16
N ARG A 437 6.83 -17.32 31.54
CA ARG A 437 8.02 -16.50 31.79
C ARG A 437 8.52 -15.82 30.52
N ASP A 438 8.47 -16.52 29.39
CA ASP A 438 8.88 -15.99 28.07
C ASP A 438 8.02 -14.80 27.62
N LEU A 439 6.81 -14.66 28.18
CA LEU A 439 5.90 -13.56 27.87
C LEU A 439 6.13 -12.33 28.74
N TRP A 440 6.99 -12.40 29.75
CA TRP A 440 7.15 -11.32 30.71
C TRP A 440 7.83 -10.08 30.12
N CYS A 441 7.17 -8.93 30.23
CA CYS A 441 7.75 -7.63 29.88
C CYS A 441 8.25 -6.91 31.13
N SER A 442 9.57 -6.81 31.29
CA SER A 442 10.19 -6.13 32.45
C SER A 442 9.84 -4.63 32.54
N LYS A 443 9.61 -3.97 31.40
CA LYS A 443 9.22 -2.54 31.35
C LYS A 443 7.82 -2.32 31.90
N GLU A 444 6.87 -3.17 31.49
CA GLU A 444 5.46 -3.07 31.90
C GLU A 444 5.17 -3.82 33.20
N LYS A 445 6.12 -4.63 33.69
CA LYS A 445 5.98 -5.50 34.87
C LYS A 445 4.75 -6.41 34.79
N ARG A 446 4.47 -6.93 33.59
CA ARG A 446 3.36 -7.85 33.29
C ARG A 446 3.69 -8.68 32.05
N ILE A 447 2.94 -9.76 31.82
CA ILE A 447 3.03 -10.50 30.55
C ILE A 447 2.51 -9.64 29.39
N HIS A 448 3.17 -9.72 28.24
CA HIS A 448 2.78 -9.03 27.02
C HIS A 448 2.27 -10.05 25.99
N LEU A 449 0.95 -10.05 25.79
CA LEU A 449 0.24 -10.97 24.91
C LEU A 449 -0.52 -10.21 23.83
N THR A 450 -0.41 -10.68 22.60
CA THR A 450 -1.20 -10.21 21.46
C THR A 450 -1.73 -11.43 20.70
N VAL A 451 -2.70 -11.21 19.82
CA VAL A 451 -3.19 -12.20 18.84
C VAL A 451 -2.11 -12.74 17.90
N ARG A 452 -0.95 -12.06 17.79
CA ARG A 452 0.21 -12.52 17.01
C ARG A 452 1.16 -13.40 17.81
N THR A 453 1.02 -13.46 19.13
CA THR A 453 1.90 -14.26 19.98
C THR A 453 1.60 -15.74 19.77
N ARG A 454 2.63 -16.58 19.60
CA ARG A 454 2.48 -18.03 19.28
C ARG A 454 1.62 -18.81 20.29
N VAL A 455 1.57 -18.40 21.55
CA VAL A 455 0.71 -19.07 22.56
C VAL A 455 -0.76 -18.70 22.43
N ALA A 456 -1.11 -17.59 21.75
CA ALA A 456 -2.47 -17.07 21.73
C ALA A 456 -3.47 -18.06 21.11
N PRO A 457 -3.18 -18.77 19.99
CA PRO A 457 -4.07 -19.80 19.48
C PRO A 457 -4.36 -20.95 20.47
N TYR A 458 -3.41 -21.31 21.32
CA TYR A 458 -3.62 -22.32 22.37
C TYR A 458 -4.47 -21.78 23.52
N LEU A 459 -4.18 -20.56 24.00
CA LEU A 459 -4.97 -19.91 25.04
C LEU A 459 -6.42 -19.65 24.62
N LEU A 460 -6.61 -19.30 23.35
CA LEU A 460 -7.93 -19.16 22.73
C LEU A 460 -8.54 -20.50 22.33
N LYS A 461 -7.86 -21.63 22.52
CA LYS A 461 -8.33 -22.98 22.15
C LYS A 461 -8.92 -23.03 20.74
N LEU A 462 -8.15 -22.54 19.77
CA LEU A 462 -8.58 -22.47 18.38
C LEU A 462 -8.75 -23.86 17.77
N LYS A 463 -9.68 -23.95 16.83
CA LYS A 463 -10.07 -25.18 16.14
C LYS A 463 -10.14 -24.96 14.65
N TRP A 464 -9.67 -25.92 13.86
CA TRP A 464 -9.92 -25.98 12.43
C TRP A 464 -10.86 -27.15 12.13
N ASN A 465 -12.00 -26.89 11.46
CA ASN A 465 -13.07 -27.86 11.25
C ASN A 465 -13.50 -28.58 12.55
N GLY A 466 -13.51 -27.85 13.68
CA GLY A 466 -13.84 -28.41 14.99
C GLY A 466 -12.69 -29.12 15.72
N TYR A 467 -11.53 -29.32 15.07
CA TYR A 467 -10.38 -30.04 15.61
C TYR A 467 -9.31 -29.11 16.20
N PRO A 468 -8.66 -29.49 17.33
CA PRO A 468 -7.68 -28.64 18.00
C PRO A 468 -6.45 -28.35 17.14
N LEU A 469 -5.97 -27.11 17.19
CA LEU A 469 -4.74 -26.71 16.50
C LEU A 469 -3.48 -27.23 17.21
N TYR A 470 -2.44 -27.48 16.43
CA TYR A 470 -1.08 -27.80 16.88
C TYR A 470 -0.06 -27.06 16.00
N HIS A 471 0.92 -26.41 16.63
CA HIS A 471 2.00 -25.73 15.91
C HIS A 471 3.20 -26.67 15.74
N SER A 472 3.48 -27.05 14.49
CA SER A 472 4.68 -27.76 14.07
C SER A 472 5.79 -26.79 13.69
N THR A 473 7.04 -27.12 14.02
CA THR A 473 8.21 -26.35 13.58
C THR A 473 8.42 -26.45 12.08
N ALA A 474 8.16 -27.61 11.49
CA ALA A 474 8.30 -27.87 10.05
C ALA A 474 7.11 -27.35 9.23
N PHE A 475 5.88 -27.50 9.72
CA PHE A 475 4.66 -27.26 8.93
C PHE A 475 3.85 -26.02 9.36
N GLY A 476 4.30 -25.30 10.41
CA GLY A 476 3.55 -24.19 11.00
C GLY A 476 2.30 -24.68 11.73
N TRP A 477 1.22 -23.91 11.71
CA TRP A 477 -0.04 -24.33 12.32
C TRP A 477 -0.72 -25.45 11.50
N THR A 478 -1.07 -26.50 12.23
CA THR A 478 -1.74 -27.73 11.80
C THR A 478 -2.96 -27.96 12.68
N PHE A 479 -3.79 -28.94 12.34
CA PHE A 479 -4.87 -29.40 13.21
C PHE A 479 -4.82 -30.92 13.40
N ARG A 480 -5.17 -31.35 14.61
CA ARG A 480 -5.10 -32.74 15.07
C ARG A 480 -6.46 -33.41 14.97
N VAL A 481 -6.57 -34.42 14.13
CA VAL A 481 -7.79 -35.22 13.92
C VAL A 481 -7.62 -36.59 14.56
N PRO A 482 -8.52 -37.03 15.47
CA PRO A 482 -8.49 -38.40 16.00
C PRO A 482 -8.53 -39.44 14.88
N LEU A 483 -7.77 -40.53 15.04
CA LEU A 483 -7.67 -41.59 14.04
C LEU A 483 -9.03 -42.23 13.74
N ALA A 484 -9.88 -42.36 14.76
CA ALA A 484 -11.25 -42.84 14.61
C ALA A 484 -12.12 -41.94 13.70
N ASP A 485 -11.94 -40.62 13.79
CA ASP A 485 -12.67 -39.67 12.94
C ASP A 485 -12.13 -39.66 11.52
N TYR A 486 -10.80 -39.73 11.37
CA TYR A 486 -10.15 -39.87 10.07
C TYR A 486 -10.65 -41.11 9.32
N GLN A 487 -10.72 -42.27 10.00
CA GLN A 487 -11.22 -43.52 9.43
C GLN A 487 -12.71 -43.47 9.07
N LYS A 488 -13.53 -42.75 9.85
CA LYS A 488 -14.96 -42.59 9.58
C LYS A 488 -15.28 -41.58 8.47
N SER A 489 -14.38 -40.62 8.22
CA SER A 489 -14.57 -39.54 7.24
C SER A 489 -14.81 -40.05 5.81
N ASP A 490 -14.40 -41.27 5.48
CA ASP A 490 -14.65 -41.89 4.18
C ASP A 490 -16.05 -42.48 4.03
N THR A 491 -16.80 -42.64 5.13
CA THR A 491 -18.10 -43.32 5.15
C THR A 491 -19.26 -42.44 5.60
N ASP A 492 -18.99 -41.39 6.37
CA ASP A 492 -20.01 -40.49 6.93
C ASP A 492 -19.98 -39.11 6.26
N THR A 493 -21.05 -38.80 5.51
CA THR A 493 -21.21 -37.52 4.80
C THR A 493 -21.54 -36.33 5.71
N SER A 494 -21.82 -36.56 6.99
CA SER A 494 -22.05 -35.51 7.98
C SER A 494 -20.76 -34.93 8.59
N MET A 495 -19.60 -35.53 8.29
CA MET A 495 -18.28 -35.14 8.80
C MET A 495 -17.44 -34.41 7.74
N SER A 496 -16.47 -33.61 8.19
CA SER A 496 -15.50 -32.99 7.28
C SER A 496 -14.68 -34.05 6.54
N SER A 497 -14.72 -34.03 5.21
CA SER A 497 -13.94 -34.96 4.37
C SER A 497 -12.47 -34.56 4.32
N PHE A 498 -11.57 -35.50 4.62
CA PHE A 498 -10.12 -35.31 4.54
C PHE A 498 -9.47 -35.93 3.28
N ARG A 499 -10.28 -36.46 2.34
CA ARG A 499 -9.80 -37.23 1.17
C ARG A 499 -8.75 -36.52 0.30
N ASN A 500 -8.82 -35.20 0.21
CA ASN A 500 -7.90 -34.40 -0.60
C ASN A 500 -6.78 -33.76 0.22
N MET A 501 -6.63 -34.13 1.49
CA MET A 501 -5.60 -33.59 2.38
C MET A 501 -4.48 -34.61 2.58
N ARG A 502 -3.24 -34.13 2.50
CA ARG A 502 -2.06 -34.96 2.78
C ARG A 502 -1.86 -35.10 4.28
N VAL A 503 -1.87 -36.34 4.76
CA VAL A 503 -1.47 -36.67 6.14
C VAL A 503 0.00 -36.31 6.34
N LEU A 504 0.29 -35.56 7.40
CA LEU A 504 1.65 -35.18 7.76
C LEU A 504 2.38 -36.34 8.43
N SER A 505 3.67 -36.49 8.12
CA SER A 505 4.54 -37.50 8.73
C SER A 505 5.57 -36.81 9.61
N PHE A 506 5.71 -37.29 10.84
CA PHE A 506 6.68 -36.79 11.80
C PHE A 506 7.72 -37.88 12.11
N PRO A 507 9.03 -37.53 12.16
CA PRO A 507 10.05 -38.46 12.60
C PRO A 507 9.75 -38.97 14.02
N ARG A 508 9.99 -40.26 14.26
CA ARG A 508 9.85 -40.88 15.59
C ARG A 508 11.17 -40.99 16.36
N ASP A 509 12.28 -40.77 15.66
CA ASP A 509 13.62 -40.81 16.24
C ASP A 509 13.92 -39.49 16.96
N PRO A 510 14.15 -39.49 18.29
CA PRO A 510 14.51 -38.29 19.04
C PRO A 510 15.80 -37.60 18.59
N GLU A 511 16.68 -38.30 17.85
CA GLU A 511 17.91 -37.71 17.30
C GLU A 511 17.68 -36.94 15.99
N ASN A 512 16.50 -37.07 15.38
CA ASN A 512 16.18 -36.35 14.15
C ASN A 512 15.98 -34.85 14.44
N PRO A 513 16.59 -33.93 13.65
CA PRO A 513 16.43 -32.48 13.87
C PRO A 513 14.99 -31.98 13.72
N ASP A 514 14.15 -32.71 12.99
CA ASP A 514 12.72 -32.42 12.80
C ASP A 514 11.83 -33.24 13.78
N TYR A 515 12.41 -33.84 14.81
CA TYR A 515 11.65 -34.57 15.84
C TYR A 515 10.78 -33.61 16.64
N GLU A 516 9.49 -33.94 16.70
CA GLU A 516 8.51 -33.24 17.51
C GLU A 516 7.81 -34.24 18.43
N ARG A 517 8.04 -34.11 19.74
CA ARG A 517 7.57 -35.08 20.74
C ARG A 517 6.07 -35.35 20.67
N THR A 518 5.25 -34.29 20.63
CA THR A 518 3.79 -34.41 20.66
C THR A 518 3.25 -35.26 19.51
N PRO A 519 3.46 -34.92 18.22
CA PRO A 519 2.94 -35.72 17.11
C PRO A 519 3.66 -37.06 16.94
N ALA A 520 4.91 -37.22 17.40
CA ALA A 520 5.62 -38.49 17.34
C ALA A 520 5.06 -39.54 18.32
N GLU A 521 4.64 -39.10 19.52
CA GLU A 521 4.07 -39.96 20.58
C GLU A 521 2.54 -40.13 20.44
N ASP A 522 1.85 -39.34 19.62
CA ASP A 522 0.39 -39.36 19.45
C ASP A 522 -0.06 -40.43 18.43
N LEU A 523 -0.23 -41.67 18.89
CA LEU A 523 -0.65 -42.81 18.06
C LEU A 523 -2.15 -42.81 17.71
N ASP A 524 -2.94 -41.98 18.40
CA ASP A 524 -4.40 -41.96 18.29
C ASP A 524 -4.92 -40.85 17.35
N ALA A 525 -4.02 -40.17 16.62
CA ALA A 525 -4.38 -39.06 15.75
C ALA A 525 -3.53 -38.97 14.49
N VAL A 526 -4.07 -38.23 13.52
CA VAL A 526 -3.38 -37.77 12.32
C VAL A 526 -3.41 -36.25 12.27
N TYR A 527 -2.41 -35.65 11.65
CA TYR A 527 -2.25 -34.20 11.57
C TYR A 527 -2.31 -33.74 10.13
N PHE A 528 -2.94 -32.58 9.94
CA PHE A 528 -3.08 -31.95 8.64
C PHE A 528 -2.62 -30.50 8.68
N LYS A 529 -2.02 -30.05 7.59
CA LYS A 529 -1.62 -28.66 7.41
C LYS A 529 -2.86 -27.78 7.22
N ILE A 530 -2.87 -26.60 7.83
CA ILE A 530 -3.86 -25.57 7.50
C ILE A 530 -3.55 -25.02 6.09
N PRO A 531 -4.52 -25.03 5.15
CA PRO A 531 -4.30 -24.52 3.79
C PRO A 531 -3.87 -23.05 3.78
N HIS A 532 -2.83 -22.71 3.02
CA HIS A 532 -2.34 -21.34 2.89
C HIS A 532 -2.79 -20.71 1.56
N PRO A 533 -3.20 -19.42 1.50
CA PRO A 533 -3.64 -18.80 0.25
C PRO A 533 -2.57 -18.74 -0.85
N ASP A 534 -1.29 -18.66 -0.48
CA ASP A 534 -0.16 -18.72 -1.42
C ASP A 534 0.17 -20.15 -1.93
N GLY A 535 -0.63 -21.15 -1.55
CA GLY A 535 -0.51 -22.54 -2.01
C GLY A 535 0.15 -23.49 -1.01
N GLU A 536 0.25 -24.76 -1.40
CA GLU A 536 0.63 -25.87 -0.50
C GLU A 536 2.04 -25.78 0.10
N ALA A 537 2.96 -25.09 -0.57
CA ALA A 537 4.34 -24.90 -0.09
C ALA A 537 4.44 -23.92 1.09
N ALA A 538 3.48 -23.00 1.24
CA ALA A 538 3.49 -21.98 2.29
C ALA A 538 2.85 -22.50 3.58
N ASN A 539 3.41 -22.15 4.74
CA ASN A 539 2.91 -22.59 6.05
C ASN A 539 1.98 -21.56 6.66
N CYS A 540 0.94 -22.02 7.37
CA CYS A 540 0.15 -21.14 8.24
C CYS A 540 1.01 -20.66 9.41
N GLY A 541 1.51 -19.43 9.35
CA GLY A 541 2.32 -18.84 10.44
C GLY A 541 1.47 -18.29 11.60
N ASN A 542 0.33 -17.69 11.29
CA ASN A 542 -0.65 -17.21 12.27
C ASN A 542 -2.07 -17.51 11.78
N PRO A 543 -2.85 -18.37 12.47
CA PRO A 543 -4.22 -18.68 12.06
C PRO A 543 -5.15 -17.47 12.20
N LEU A 544 -4.77 -16.45 12.99
CA LEU A 544 -5.52 -15.20 13.17
C LEU A 544 -5.09 -14.09 12.19
N ALA A 545 -4.34 -14.42 11.13
CA ALA A 545 -4.01 -13.46 10.10
C ALA A 545 -5.22 -13.18 9.18
N LYS A 546 -5.28 -11.97 8.62
CA LYS A 546 -6.32 -11.54 7.66
C LYS A 546 -6.59 -12.53 6.52
N SER A 547 -5.56 -13.26 6.10
CA SER A 547 -5.66 -14.32 5.08
C SER A 547 -6.65 -15.45 5.42
N TYR A 548 -7.02 -15.60 6.69
CA TYR A 548 -7.94 -16.61 7.20
C TYR A 548 -9.30 -16.03 7.64
N GLN A 549 -9.60 -14.76 7.32
CA GLN A 549 -10.85 -14.10 7.70
C GLN A 549 -12.08 -14.88 7.26
N THR A 550 -12.11 -15.34 6.01
CA THR A 550 -13.22 -16.15 5.47
C THR A 550 -13.42 -17.44 6.27
N ALA A 551 -12.34 -18.09 6.71
CA ALA A 551 -12.42 -19.28 7.55
C ALA A 551 -12.98 -18.97 8.95
N ILE A 552 -12.78 -17.76 9.47
CA ILE A 552 -13.38 -17.32 10.74
C ILE A 552 -14.88 -17.08 10.54
N GLU A 553 -15.26 -16.42 9.45
CA GLU A 553 -16.64 -16.05 9.12
C GLU A 553 -17.53 -17.29 8.84
N ASP A 554 -17.00 -18.27 8.10
CA ASP A 554 -17.71 -19.52 7.77
C ASP A 554 -17.66 -20.58 8.88
N GLY A 555 -16.89 -20.34 9.95
CA GLY A 555 -16.76 -21.22 11.11
C GLY A 555 -15.74 -22.35 10.96
N THR A 556 -15.05 -22.44 9.82
CA THR A 556 -13.92 -23.38 9.60
C THR A 556 -12.85 -23.19 10.67
N LEU A 557 -12.45 -21.95 10.94
CA LEU A 557 -11.61 -21.57 12.07
C LEU A 557 -12.49 -21.02 13.19
N SER A 558 -12.55 -21.75 14.30
CA SER A 558 -13.38 -21.40 15.46
C SER A 558 -12.59 -21.50 16.76
N SER A 559 -13.23 -21.20 17.88
CA SER A 559 -12.64 -21.30 19.21
C SER A 559 -13.57 -22.07 20.14
N ALA A 560 -13.01 -22.72 21.16
CA ALA A 560 -13.79 -23.29 22.26
C ALA A 560 -14.52 -22.23 23.12
N TYR A 561 -14.12 -20.95 23.06
CA TYR A 561 -14.77 -19.87 23.78
C TYR A 561 -15.66 -19.06 22.85
N ALA A 562 -16.95 -18.89 23.19
CA ALA A 562 -17.88 -18.07 22.40
C ALA A 562 -17.37 -16.62 22.22
N MET A 563 -16.74 -16.06 23.27
CA MET A 563 -16.14 -14.71 23.25
C MET A 563 -14.82 -14.61 22.46
N ALA A 564 -14.18 -15.72 22.09
CA ALA A 564 -12.98 -15.64 21.25
C ALA A 564 -13.32 -15.27 19.81
N LYS A 565 -14.58 -15.44 19.37
CA LYS A 565 -15.06 -14.95 18.08
C LYS A 565 -14.83 -13.44 17.93
N GLU A 566 -15.13 -12.66 18.97
CA GLU A 566 -14.88 -11.22 19.00
C GLU A 566 -13.37 -10.90 18.89
N ALA A 567 -12.51 -11.63 19.61
CA ALA A 567 -11.05 -11.44 19.51
C ALA A 567 -10.46 -11.87 18.15
N MET A 568 -11.13 -12.80 17.45
CA MET A 568 -10.75 -13.27 16.11
C MET A 568 -11.20 -12.30 15.02
N GLU A 569 -12.45 -11.81 15.08
CA GLU A 569 -13.03 -10.82 14.16
C GLU A 569 -12.35 -9.44 14.26
N MET A 570 -11.80 -9.08 15.42
CA MET A 570 -11.09 -7.81 15.60
C MET A 570 -9.72 -7.74 14.91
N ASN A 571 -9.08 -8.87 14.62
CA ASN A 571 -7.74 -8.93 14.04
C ASN A 571 -7.73 -9.30 12.55
N SER A 572 -8.90 -9.62 11.98
CA SER A 572 -9.12 -10.00 10.58
C SER A 572 -9.34 -8.79 9.67
#